data_AF-A0A7S1AAY2-F1
#
_entry.id   AF-A0A7S1AAY2-F1
#
_cell.length_a   1.000
_cell.length_b   1.000
_cell.length_c   1.000
_cell.angle_alpha   90.00
_cell.angle_beta   90.00
_cell.angle_gamma   90.00
#
_symmetry.space_group_name_H-M   'P 1'
#
loop_
_entity.id
_entity.type
_entity.pdbx_description
1 polymer ?
#
loop_
_entity_poly.entity_id
_entity_poly.type
_entity_poly.pdbx_seq_one_letter_code
_entity_poly.pdbx_strand_id
1 'polypeptide(L)'
;DGQVYEVVGHQPVYEVGPDGQVYEVAGPQPVYEVGPDGQVYEVAGPQPMYEVGPDGQVYEVVGHQPVYEVGPDGQVYEVAGPQPVYEVGPDGQVYEVAAPQPMYEV
;
A
#
# COMPACT_ATOMS: atom_id res chain seq x y z
N ASP A 1 4.31 16.81 9.40
CA ASP A 1 3.83 16.61 8.02
C ASP A 1 4.31 15.27 7.51
N GLY A 2 3.52 14.60 6.68
CA GLY A 2 3.93 13.35 6.01
C GLY A 2 4.97 13.60 4.92
N GLN A 3 5.70 12.56 4.53
CA GLN A 3 6.74 12.65 3.51
C GLN A 3 6.52 11.63 2.39
N VAL A 4 6.78 12.06 1.16
CA VAL A 4 6.77 11.23 -0.04
C VAL A 4 8.10 11.43 -0.76
N TYR A 5 8.85 10.36 -0.98
CA TYR A 5 10.19 10.43 -1.56
C TYR A 5 10.16 10.29 -3.07
N GLU A 6 9.47 9.29 -3.61
CA GLU A 6 9.41 9.03 -5.04
C GLU A 6 8.02 8.57 -5.51
N VAL A 7 7.52 9.24 -6.55
CA VAL A 7 6.31 8.83 -7.27
C VAL A 7 6.62 8.86 -8.76
N VAL A 8 6.73 7.69 -9.36
CA VAL A 8 7.03 7.52 -10.79
C VAL A 8 5.72 7.31 -11.54
N GLY A 9 5.21 8.35 -12.19
CA GLY A 9 3.92 8.25 -12.87
C GLY A 9 3.35 9.58 -13.31
N HIS A 10 2.05 9.59 -13.58
CA HIS A 10 1.29 10.80 -13.88
C HIS A 10 -0.04 10.80 -13.14
N GLN A 11 -0.49 12.00 -12.75
CA GLN A 11 -1.75 12.25 -12.03
C GLN A 11 -1.89 11.48 -10.71
N PRO A 12 -0.90 11.53 -9.80
CA PRO A 12 -1.06 10.96 -8.48
C PRO A 12 -2.08 11.76 -7.66
N VAL A 13 -2.84 11.06 -6.83
CA VAL A 13 -3.70 11.65 -5.80
C VAL A 13 -3.32 11.00 -4.48
N TYR A 14 -2.90 11.80 -3.50
CA TYR A 14 -2.52 11.24 -2.22
C TYR A 14 -2.69 12.18 -1.04
N GLU A 15 -2.85 11.57 0.13
CA GLU A 15 -2.77 12.20 1.44
C GLU A 15 -1.83 11.40 2.34
N VAL A 16 -0.95 12.10 3.07
CA VAL A 16 -0.04 11.47 4.04
C VAL A 16 -0.10 12.27 5.34
N GLY A 17 -0.53 11.59 6.40
CA GLY A 17 -0.66 12.12 7.75
C GLY A 17 0.68 12.46 8.41
N PRO A 18 0.66 13.03 9.62
CA PRO A 18 1.87 13.36 10.38
C PRO A 18 2.79 12.15 10.54
N ASP A 19 4.09 12.35 10.29
CA ASP A 19 5.13 11.32 10.44
C ASP A 19 5.00 10.08 9.53
N GLY A 20 3.91 9.97 8.75
CA GLY A 20 3.76 8.96 7.71
C GLY A 20 4.78 9.12 6.59
N GLN A 21 5.25 8.00 6.04
CA GLN A 21 6.25 7.97 4.97
C GLN A 21 5.83 7.09 3.80
N VAL A 22 6.09 7.58 2.58
CA VAL A 22 5.95 6.80 1.34
C VAL A 22 7.24 6.90 0.55
N TYR A 23 7.94 5.78 0.36
CA TYR A 23 9.25 5.77 -0.31
C TYR A 23 9.12 5.70 -1.83
N GLU A 24 8.50 4.68 -2.39
CA GLU A 24 8.34 4.52 -3.84
C GLU A 24 6.93 4.09 -4.24
N VAL A 25 6.34 4.83 -5.17
CA VAL A 25 5.11 4.44 -5.87
C VAL A 25 5.31 4.58 -7.37
N ALA A 26 5.27 3.46 -8.08
CA ALA A 26 5.51 3.40 -9.52
C ALA A 26 4.24 2.98 -10.27
N GLY A 27 3.66 3.89 -11.06
CA GLY A 27 2.41 3.62 -11.77
C GLY A 27 1.73 4.85 -12.37
N PRO A 28 0.97 4.72 -13.47
CA PRO A 28 0.01 5.73 -13.85
C PRO A 28 -1.12 5.84 -12.80
N GLN A 29 -1.46 7.07 -12.41
CA GLN A 29 -2.65 7.40 -11.61
C GLN A 29 -2.75 6.67 -10.26
N PRO A 30 -1.71 6.67 -9.42
CA PRO A 30 -1.82 6.10 -8.08
C PRO A 30 -2.77 6.94 -7.22
N VAL A 31 -3.57 6.26 -6.39
CA VAL A 31 -4.47 6.88 -5.42
C VAL A 31 -4.20 6.27 -4.06
N TYR A 32 -3.80 7.07 -3.08
CA TYR A 32 -3.52 6.51 -1.75
C TYR A 32 -3.68 7.46 -0.57
N GLU A 33 -3.96 6.88 0.58
CA GLU A 33 -3.94 7.55 1.87
C GLU A 33 -3.05 6.80 2.85
N VAL A 34 -2.21 7.53 3.59
CA VAL A 34 -1.39 6.97 4.66
C VAL A 34 -1.61 7.79 5.92
N GLY A 35 -2.08 7.15 6.98
CA GLY A 35 -2.36 7.74 8.27
C GLY A 35 -1.10 8.16 9.03
N PRO A 36 -1.27 8.68 10.26
CA PRO A 36 -0.16 9.05 11.13
C PRO A 36 0.80 7.88 11.37
N ASP A 37 2.12 8.12 11.32
CA ASP A 37 3.16 7.10 11.54
C ASP A 37 3.12 5.87 10.57
N GLY A 38 2.16 5.81 9.64
CA GLY A 38 2.06 4.75 8.63
C GLY A 38 3.20 4.79 7.62
N GLN A 39 3.68 3.62 7.18
CA GLN A 39 4.82 3.53 6.27
C GLN A 39 4.51 2.65 5.06
N VAL A 40 4.91 3.13 3.89
CA VAL A 40 4.85 2.39 2.62
C VAL A 40 6.20 2.47 1.93
N TYR A 41 6.83 1.31 1.70
CA TYR A 41 8.15 1.26 1.05
C TYR A 41 8.05 1.19 -0.47
N GLU A 42 7.37 0.20 -1.03
CA GLU A 42 7.28 0.04 -2.48
C GLU A 42 5.88 -0.42 -2.93
N VAL A 43 5.32 0.31 -3.91
CA VAL A 43 4.10 -0.08 -4.61
C VAL A 43 4.29 0.10 -6.11
N ALA A 44 4.17 -0.98 -6.88
CA ALA A 44 4.35 -0.95 -8.32
C ALA A 44 3.13 -1.51 -9.06
N GLY A 45 2.59 -0.73 -9.99
CA GLY A 45 1.48 -1.14 -10.82
C GLY A 45 0.76 -0.02 -11.56
N PRO A 46 0.01 -0.31 -12.63
CA PRO A 46 -1.04 0.57 -13.10
C PRO A 46 -2.09 0.85 -12.01
N GLN A 47 -2.39 2.12 -11.78
CA GLN A 47 -3.53 2.55 -10.96
C GLN A 47 -3.63 1.86 -9.58
N PRO A 48 -2.54 1.83 -8.78
CA PRO A 48 -2.63 1.27 -7.44
C PRO A 48 -3.58 2.11 -6.59
N MET A 49 -4.41 1.45 -5.79
CA MET A 49 -5.34 2.10 -4.86
C MET A 49 -5.12 1.52 -3.47
N TYR A 50 -4.82 2.36 -2.49
CA TYR A 50 -4.64 1.84 -1.14
C TYR A 50 -4.85 2.82 0.00
N GLU A 51 -5.13 2.27 1.18
CA GLU A 51 -5.20 2.99 2.44
C GLU A 51 -4.35 2.27 3.48
N VAL A 52 -3.53 3.01 4.22
CA VAL A 52 -2.75 2.51 5.36
C VAL A 52 -3.10 3.34 6.57
N GLY A 53 -3.66 2.71 7.59
CA GLY A 53 -4.04 3.34 8.85
C GLY A 53 -2.85 3.74 9.72
N PRO A 54 -3.11 4.31 10.91
CA PRO A 54 -2.08 4.70 11.86
C PRO A 54 -1.13 3.54 12.19
N ASP A 55 0.17 3.79 12.23
CA ASP A 55 1.22 2.79 12.53
C ASP A 55 1.27 1.57 11.56
N GLY A 56 0.39 1.51 10.56
CA GLY A 56 0.36 0.44 9.56
C GLY A 56 1.59 0.44 8.65
N GLN A 57 2.04 -0.74 8.23
CA GLN A 57 3.27 -0.88 7.44
C GLN A 57 3.05 -1.76 6.21
N VAL A 58 3.54 -1.28 5.08
CA VAL A 58 3.54 -2.00 3.80
C VAL A 58 4.94 -1.96 3.20
N TYR A 59 5.56 -3.12 3.02
CA TYR A 59 6.90 -3.21 2.44
C TYR A 59 6.86 -3.29 0.92
N GLU A 60 6.19 -4.28 0.33
CA GLU A 60 6.17 -4.43 -1.13
C GLU A 60 4.81 -4.92 -1.65
N VAL A 61 4.28 -4.21 -2.64
CA VAL A 61 3.07 -4.61 -3.38
C VAL A 61 3.27 -4.42 -4.87
N VAL A 62 3.20 -5.51 -5.62
CA VAL A 62 3.38 -5.49 -7.08
C VAL A 62 2.18 -6.10 -7.79
N GLY A 63 1.56 -5.34 -8.68
CA GLY A 63 0.48 -5.87 -9.52
C GLY A 63 0.00 -4.96 -10.64
N HIS A 64 -0.90 -5.46 -11.48
CA HIS A 64 -1.47 -4.67 -12.57
C HIS A 64 -2.47 -3.62 -12.08
N GLN A 65 -3.21 -3.89 -11.01
CA GLN A 65 -4.15 -2.97 -10.36
C GLN A 65 -4.32 -3.39 -8.89
N PRO A 66 -3.28 -3.23 -8.05
CA PRO A 66 -3.38 -3.63 -6.65
C PRO A 66 -4.39 -2.73 -5.92
N VAL A 67 -5.25 -3.36 -5.12
CA VAL A 67 -6.18 -2.66 -4.23
C VAL A 67 -6.00 -3.21 -2.82
N TYR A 68 -5.71 -2.37 -1.84
CA TYR A 68 -5.57 -2.86 -0.48
C TYR A 68 -5.86 -1.86 0.62
N GLU A 69 -6.24 -2.37 1.77
CA GLU A 69 -6.43 -1.61 3.00
C GLU A 69 -5.66 -2.29 4.14
N VAL A 70 -4.89 -1.49 4.89
CA VAL A 70 -4.18 -1.95 6.08
C VAL A 70 -4.63 -1.09 7.24
N GLY A 71 -5.29 -1.70 8.21
CA GLY A 71 -5.78 -1.05 9.42
C GLY A 71 -4.64 -0.64 10.38
N PRO A 72 -5.01 -0.05 11.53
CA PRO A 72 -4.04 0.36 12.54
C PRO A 72 -3.12 -0.78 12.96
N ASP A 73 -1.82 -0.51 13.09
CA ASP A 73 -0.78 -1.49 13.45
C ASP A 73 -0.65 -2.69 12.49
N GLY A 74 -1.43 -2.76 11.40
CA GLY A 74 -1.41 -3.84 10.43
C GLY A 74 -0.11 -3.89 9.63
N GLN A 75 0.31 -5.10 9.25
CA GLN A 75 1.62 -5.34 8.61
C GLN A 75 1.49 -6.17 7.34
N VAL A 76 2.06 -5.68 6.24
CA VAL A 76 2.14 -6.40 4.96
C VAL A 76 3.57 -6.38 4.46
N TYR A 77 4.17 -7.56 4.32
CA TYR A 77 5.55 -7.68 3.85
C TYR A 77 5.63 -7.79 2.33
N GLU A 78 5.00 -8.79 1.71
CA GLU A 78 5.08 -8.96 0.26
C GLU A 78 3.75 -9.46 -0.32
N VAL A 79 3.25 -8.75 -1.34
CA VAL A 79 2.11 -9.20 -2.14
C VAL A 79 2.39 -9.02 -3.62
N ALA A 80 2.31 -10.12 -4.37
CA ALA A 80 2.51 -10.14 -5.82
C ALA A 80 1.38 -10.87 -6.54
N GLY A 81 0.85 -10.24 -7.58
CA GLY A 81 -0.17 -10.84 -8.44
C GLY A 81 -0.65 -9.84 -9.50
N PRO A 82 -1.38 -10.27 -10.55
CA PRO A 82 -1.89 -9.33 -11.53
C PRO A 82 -2.96 -8.40 -10.94
N GLN A 83 -3.82 -8.86 -10.03
CA GLN A 83 -4.84 -8.01 -9.41
C GLN A 83 -5.03 -8.41 -7.94
N PRO A 84 -4.03 -8.14 -7.09
CA PRO A 84 -4.15 -8.46 -5.68
C PRO A 84 -5.18 -7.54 -5.04
N VAL A 85 -6.09 -8.14 -4.27
CA VAL A 85 -7.07 -7.42 -3.45
C VAL A 85 -7.00 -7.96 -2.05
N TYR A 86 -6.70 -7.13 -1.05
CA TYR A 86 -6.65 -7.61 0.32
C TYR A 86 -6.98 -6.53 1.34
N GLU A 87 -7.47 -6.97 2.49
CA GLU A 87 -7.76 -6.14 3.65
C GLU A 87 -7.05 -6.77 4.85
N VAL A 88 -6.31 -5.97 5.59
CA VAL A 88 -5.65 -6.38 6.83
C VAL A 88 -6.24 -5.54 7.93
N GLY A 89 -6.96 -6.16 8.86
CA GLY A 89 -7.56 -5.47 9.99
C GLY A 89 -6.51 -4.97 11.00
N PRO A 90 -6.98 -4.38 12.11
CA PRO A 90 -6.09 -3.96 13.19
C PRO A 90 -5.21 -5.11 13.70
N ASP A 91 -3.93 -4.85 13.91
CA ASP A 91 -2.91 -5.84 14.31
C ASP A 91 -2.72 -7.03 13.34
N GLY A 92 -3.40 -7.03 12.18
CA GLY A 92 -3.33 -8.11 11.20
C GLY A 92 -1.96 -8.20 10.53
N GLN A 93 -1.56 -9.40 10.12
CA GLN A 93 -0.24 -9.63 9.53
C GLN A 93 -0.31 -10.53 8.30
N VAL A 94 0.30 -10.05 7.21
CA VAL A 94 0.47 -10.77 5.95
C VAL A 94 1.95 -10.80 5.60
N TYR A 95 2.53 -12.00 5.48
CA TYR A 95 3.96 -12.15 5.20
C TYR A 95 4.28 -12.27 3.71
N GLU A 96 3.64 -13.20 3.02
CA GLU A 96 3.88 -13.40 1.59
C GLU A 96 2.62 -13.93 0.94
N VAL A 97 2.18 -13.25 -0.13
CA VAL A 97 1.06 -13.69 -0.95
C VAL A 97 1.44 -13.58 -2.41
N ALA A 98 1.68 -14.73 -3.04
CA ALA A 98 1.95 -14.85 -4.47
C ALA A 98 0.88 -15.74 -5.12
N ALA A 99 -0.07 -15.14 -5.84
CA ALA A 99 -1.12 -15.89 -6.53
C ALA A 99 -1.60 -15.17 -7.80
N PRO A 100 -2.26 -15.88 -8.73
CA PRO A 100 -2.83 -15.25 -9.92
C PRO A 100 -3.95 -14.26 -9.61
N GLN A 101 -4.72 -14.45 -8.54
CA GLN A 101 -5.74 -13.49 -8.07
C GLN A 101 -5.90 -13.67 -6.56
N PRO A 102 -4.94 -13.16 -5.77
CA PRO A 102 -5.02 -13.28 -4.33
C PRO A 102 -6.16 -12.37 -3.83
N MET A 103 -7.10 -12.97 -3.10
CA MET A 103 -8.11 -12.27 -2.34
C MET A 103 -8.04 -12.76 -0.90
N TYR A 104 -7.68 -11.88 0.03
CA TYR A 104 -7.45 -12.23 1.43
C TYR A 104 -7.95 -11.12 2.35
N GLU A 105 -8.54 -11.53 3.46
CA GLU A 105 -8.96 -10.66 4.57
C GLU A 105 -8.39 -11.30 5.83
N VAL A 106 -7.68 -10.53 6.65
CA VAL A 106 -7.00 -11.00 7.87
C VAL A 106 -7.38 -10.16 9.06
#